data_AF-A0A1M3IE99-F1
#
_entry.id   AF-A0A1M3IE99-F1
#
_cell.length_a   1.000
_cell.length_b   1.000
_cell.length_c   1.000
_cell.angle_alpha   90.00
_cell.angle_beta   90.00
_cell.angle_gamma   90.00
#
_symmetry.space_group_name_H-M   'P 1'
#
loop_
_entity.id
_entity.type
_entity.pdbx_description
1 polymer ?
#
loop_
_entity_poly.entity_id
_entity_poly.type
_entity_poly.pdbx_seq_one_letter_code
_entity_poly.pdbx_strand_id
1 'polypeptide(L)'
;MPLAATINTLHQLIYDYTQCAKYMCDTLKSTYTEKEELLRAYRLKLLPKSAEVEGLYYNFHGMGCYFEFEGGTIDVDFGPDGRCDGFDEYRLKSYLRDMTSEKQAYFNSIIDPKAFQQEFIYLRRLGVIYKLPENGISSHLYYLQSNESPAGRSL
;
A
#
# COMPACT_ATOMS: atom_id res chain seq x y z
N MET A 1 -28.70 -10.72 18.95
CA MET A 1 -27.41 -10.21 18.43
C MET A 1 -26.30 -11.15 18.85
N PRO A 2 -25.38 -11.48 17.94
CA PRO A 2 -23.96 -11.31 18.24
C PRO A 2 -23.24 -10.49 17.16
N LEU A 3 -22.56 -9.43 17.60
CA LEU A 3 -21.57 -8.65 16.84
C LEU A 3 -20.26 -9.43 16.76
N ALA A 4 -20.18 -10.42 15.87
CA ALA A 4 -18.93 -11.17 15.65
C ALA A 4 -18.89 -11.80 14.25
N ALA A 5 -18.74 -10.98 13.21
CA ALA A 5 -18.18 -11.33 11.88
C ALA A 5 -18.24 -10.13 10.91
N THR A 6 -17.71 -8.97 11.30
CA THR A 6 -17.61 -7.82 10.39
C THR A 6 -16.27 -7.13 10.60
N ILE A 7 -15.20 -7.89 10.39
CA ILE A 7 -13.96 -7.26 9.92
C ILE A 7 -14.30 -6.76 8.51
N ASN A 8 -14.44 -5.43 8.38
CA ASN A 8 -14.84 -4.71 7.16
C ASN A 8 -14.10 -5.21 5.92
N THR A 9 -14.82 -5.41 4.83
CA THR A 9 -14.31 -6.03 3.61
C THR A 9 -13.28 -5.14 2.90
N LEU A 10 -13.43 -3.81 2.99
CA LEU A 10 -12.39 -2.86 2.58
C LEU A 10 -11.11 -2.94 3.44
N HIS A 11 -11.22 -3.26 4.73
CA HIS A 11 -10.04 -3.38 5.60
C HIS A 11 -9.14 -4.54 5.14
N GLN A 12 -9.74 -5.65 4.68
CA GLN A 12 -8.97 -6.76 4.10
C GLN A 12 -8.24 -6.34 2.82
N LEU A 13 -8.89 -5.58 1.94
CA LEU A 13 -8.23 -5.08 0.72
C LEU A 13 -7.05 -4.16 1.06
N ILE A 14 -7.21 -3.29 2.03
CA ILE A 14 -6.15 -2.40 2.49
C ILE A 14 -4.99 -3.22 3.06
N TYR A 15 -5.28 -4.21 3.92
CA TYR A 15 -4.27 -5.09 4.48
C TYR A 15 -3.49 -5.80 3.37
N ASP A 16 -4.18 -6.45 2.44
CA ASP A 16 -3.56 -7.18 1.32
C ASP A 16 -2.71 -6.26 0.44
N TYR A 17 -3.21 -5.06 0.13
CA TYR A 17 -2.44 -4.03 -0.58
C TYR A 17 -1.15 -3.69 0.15
N THR A 18 -1.21 -3.42 1.46
CA THR A 18 -0.02 -3.02 2.25
C THR A 18 1.01 -4.14 2.36
N GLN A 19 0.57 -5.39 2.51
CA GLN A 19 1.48 -6.54 2.52
C GLN A 19 2.14 -6.76 1.16
N CYS A 20 1.37 -6.60 0.07
CA CYS A 20 1.91 -6.69 -1.28
C CYS A 20 2.93 -5.57 -1.54
N ALA A 21 2.61 -4.31 -1.21
CA ALA A 21 3.50 -3.18 -1.39
C ALA A 21 4.82 -3.36 -0.61
N LYS A 22 4.73 -3.84 0.63
CA LYS A 22 5.90 -4.16 1.46
C LYS A 22 6.75 -5.25 0.81
N TYR A 23 6.14 -6.36 0.40
CA TYR A 23 6.85 -7.45 -0.25
C TYR A 23 7.60 -6.97 -1.50
N MET A 24 6.93 -6.26 -2.41
CA MET A 24 7.57 -5.76 -3.64
C MET A 24 8.74 -4.82 -3.33
N CYS A 25 8.56 -3.88 -2.39
CA CYS A 25 9.61 -2.95 -2.04
C CYS A 25 10.78 -3.62 -1.31
N ASP A 26 10.52 -4.61 -0.46
CA ASP A 26 11.57 -5.36 0.23
C ASP A 26 12.39 -6.21 -0.77
N THR A 27 11.77 -6.79 -1.80
CA THR A 27 12.47 -7.49 -2.89
C THR A 27 13.43 -6.58 -3.65
N LEU A 28 13.04 -5.34 -3.97
CA LEU A 28 13.96 -4.40 -4.61
C LEU A 28 15.08 -3.96 -3.67
N LYS A 29 14.78 -3.73 -2.39
CA LYS A 29 15.79 -3.35 -1.39
C LYS A 29 16.83 -4.46 -1.24
N SER A 30 16.41 -5.71 -1.03
CA SER A 30 17.35 -6.84 -0.91
C SER A 30 18.20 -7.03 -2.17
N THR A 31 17.65 -6.72 -3.35
CA THR A 31 18.37 -6.86 -4.62
C THR A 31 19.40 -5.74 -4.84
N TYR A 32 19.03 -4.49 -4.58
CA TYR A 32 19.84 -3.33 -5.01
C TYR A 32 20.49 -2.57 -3.85
N THR A 33 19.88 -2.54 -2.67
CA THR A 33 20.36 -1.71 -1.56
C THR A 33 19.72 -2.03 -0.21
N GLU A 34 20.55 -2.42 0.76
CA GLU A 34 20.12 -2.53 2.17
C GLU A 34 20.27 -1.22 2.95
N LYS A 35 21.00 -0.24 2.39
CA LYS A 35 21.42 0.98 3.11
C LYS A 35 20.66 2.24 2.73
N GLU A 36 19.96 2.22 1.60
CA GLU A 36 19.29 3.39 1.04
C GLU A 36 17.80 3.09 0.84
N GLU A 37 16.97 4.12 1.03
CA GLU A 37 15.56 4.07 0.62
C GLU A 37 15.46 3.97 -0.91
N LEU A 38 14.46 3.24 -1.42
CA LEU A 38 14.33 2.97 -2.86
C LEU A 38 14.30 4.24 -3.72
N LEU A 39 13.51 5.24 -3.31
CA LEU A 39 13.44 6.50 -4.07
C LEU A 39 14.78 7.24 -4.08
N ARG A 40 15.51 7.22 -2.97
CA ARG A 40 16.83 7.84 -2.89
C ARG A 40 17.84 7.08 -3.74
N ALA A 41 17.86 5.76 -3.65
CA ALA A 41 18.72 4.91 -4.46
C ALA A 41 18.46 5.11 -5.96
N TYR A 42 17.19 5.22 -6.36
CA TYR A 42 16.80 5.53 -7.74
C TYR A 42 17.33 6.89 -8.19
N ARG A 43 17.15 7.94 -7.36
CA ARG A 43 17.67 9.30 -7.64
C ARG A 43 19.19 9.35 -7.73
N LEU A 44 19.88 8.51 -6.96
CA LEU A 44 21.33 8.34 -7.00
C LEU A 44 21.80 7.42 -8.15
N LYS A 45 20.88 6.90 -8.97
CA LYS A 45 21.15 5.99 -10.10
C LYS A 45 21.81 4.67 -9.66
N LEU A 46 21.55 4.22 -8.44
CA LEU A 46 22.03 2.93 -7.92
C LEU A 46 21.22 1.73 -8.46
N LEU A 47 20.01 2.00 -8.96
CA LEU A 47 19.17 1.04 -9.67
C LEU A 47 18.57 1.69 -10.91
N PRO A 48 18.30 0.91 -11.98
CA PRO A 48 17.71 1.44 -13.20
C PRO A 48 16.29 1.95 -12.94
N LYS A 49 15.78 2.79 -13.85
CA LYS A 49 14.39 3.28 -13.77
C LYS A 49 13.38 2.12 -13.83
N SER A 50 13.67 1.10 -14.63
CA SER A 50 12.83 -0.10 -14.74
C SER A 50 13.70 -1.31 -15.05
N ALA A 51 13.37 -2.44 -14.47
CA ALA A 51 13.98 -3.74 -14.79
C ALA A 51 13.04 -4.87 -14.35
N GLU A 52 13.40 -6.09 -14.72
CA GLU A 52 12.82 -7.31 -14.16
C GLU A 52 13.82 -7.94 -13.18
N VAL A 53 13.31 -8.33 -12.01
CA VAL A 53 14.07 -8.98 -10.93
C VAL A 53 13.21 -10.09 -10.37
N GLU A 54 13.70 -11.34 -10.39
CA GLU A 54 12.98 -12.49 -9.81
C GLU A 54 11.53 -12.65 -10.33
N GLY A 55 11.28 -12.35 -11.61
CA GLY A 55 9.93 -12.40 -12.20
C GLY A 55 9.00 -11.24 -11.81
N LEU A 56 9.54 -10.22 -11.14
CA LEU A 56 8.88 -8.95 -10.84
C LEU A 56 9.40 -7.86 -11.77
N TYR A 57 8.54 -7.31 -12.61
CA TYR A 57 8.85 -6.07 -13.34
C TYR A 57 8.56 -4.86 -12.44
N TYR A 58 9.45 -3.87 -12.47
CA TYR A 58 9.24 -2.59 -11.79
C TYR A 58 9.52 -1.39 -12.70
N ASN A 59 8.87 -0.26 -12.40
CA ASN A 59 9.08 1.00 -13.10
C ASN A 59 8.88 2.19 -12.15
N PHE A 60 9.97 2.89 -11.84
CA PHE A 60 9.94 4.11 -11.04
C PHE A 60 9.27 5.26 -11.80
N HIS A 61 8.39 5.96 -11.10
CA HIS A 61 7.71 7.16 -11.55
C HIS A 61 7.71 8.20 -10.42
N GLY A 62 7.33 9.44 -10.72
CA GLY A 62 7.14 10.54 -9.76
C GLY A 62 7.83 10.36 -8.39
N MET A 63 7.05 9.99 -7.39
CA MET A 63 7.48 9.71 -6.01
C MET A 63 7.30 8.22 -5.66
N GLY A 64 7.16 7.34 -6.64
CA GLY A 64 6.68 5.98 -6.45
C GLY A 64 7.31 4.95 -7.37
N CYS A 65 6.75 3.75 -7.33
CA CYS A 65 7.13 2.65 -8.20
C CYS A 65 5.90 1.81 -8.54
N TYR A 66 5.77 1.51 -9.82
CA TYR A 66 4.81 0.54 -10.34
C TYR A 66 5.47 -0.84 -10.41
N PHE A 67 4.70 -1.87 -10.08
CA PHE A 67 5.13 -3.26 -10.08
C PHE A 67 4.15 -4.14 -10.86
N GLU A 68 4.68 -5.11 -11.58
CA GLU A 68 3.93 -6.14 -12.29
C GLU A 68 4.51 -7.52 -11.98
N PHE A 69 3.63 -8.46 -11.62
CA PHE A 69 3.95 -9.81 -11.17
C PHE A 69 2.83 -10.78 -11.58
N GLU A 70 3.05 -12.09 -11.45
CA GLU A 70 2.05 -13.12 -11.85
C GLU A 70 0.66 -12.88 -11.22
N GLY A 71 0.64 -12.35 -10.00
CA GLY A 71 -0.57 -12.08 -9.24
C GLY A 71 -1.31 -10.78 -9.59
N GLY A 72 -0.77 -9.96 -10.50
CA GLY A 72 -1.35 -8.69 -10.92
C GLY A 72 -0.36 -7.52 -10.92
N THR A 73 -0.87 -6.32 -10.68
CA THR A 73 -0.05 -5.09 -10.63
C THR A 73 -0.30 -4.32 -9.35
N ILE A 74 0.68 -3.52 -8.92
CA ILE A 74 0.53 -2.60 -7.79
C ILE A 74 1.29 -1.31 -8.03
N ASP A 75 0.64 -0.18 -7.77
CA ASP A 75 1.24 1.17 -7.87
C ASP A 75 1.39 1.78 -6.48
N VAL A 76 2.63 2.05 -6.08
CA VAL A 76 3.00 2.51 -4.74
C VAL A 76 3.63 3.90 -4.82
N ASP A 77 3.17 4.83 -3.98
CA ASP A 77 3.94 6.06 -3.70
C ASP A 77 4.74 5.88 -2.41
N PHE A 78 5.99 6.37 -2.43
CA PHE A 78 6.81 6.40 -1.23
C PHE A 78 6.38 7.56 -0.33
N GLY A 79 6.12 7.24 0.93
CA GLY A 79 5.85 8.18 2.00
C GLY A 79 7.11 8.62 2.75
N PRO A 80 6.94 9.33 3.88
CA PRO A 80 8.03 9.69 4.78
C PRO A 80 8.85 8.45 5.21
N ASP A 81 10.15 8.64 5.41
CA ASP A 81 11.09 7.59 5.84
C ASP A 81 11.07 6.32 4.96
N GLY A 82 10.84 6.52 3.65
CA GLY A 82 10.83 5.43 2.66
C GLY A 82 9.67 4.44 2.83
N ARG A 83 8.61 4.81 3.56
CA ARG A 83 7.39 3.99 3.70
C ARG A 83 6.79 3.70 2.33
N CYS A 84 6.32 2.47 2.15
CA CYS A 84 5.68 1.99 0.92
C CYS A 84 4.27 1.44 1.17
N ASP A 85 3.79 1.52 2.41
CA ASP A 85 2.50 0.99 2.86
C ASP A 85 1.39 2.06 2.85
N GLY A 86 1.65 3.21 2.23
CA GLY A 86 0.66 4.27 2.06
C GLY A 86 -0.28 3.98 0.89
N PHE A 87 -1.55 4.34 1.03
CA PHE A 87 -2.58 4.11 0.02
C PHE A 87 -3.58 5.27 -0.08
N ASP A 88 -4.30 5.32 -1.18
CA ASP A 88 -5.47 6.16 -1.38
C ASP A 88 -6.57 5.34 -2.09
N GLU A 89 -7.75 5.92 -2.30
CA GLU A 89 -8.82 5.22 -3.00
C GLU A 89 -8.44 4.77 -4.42
N TYR A 90 -7.63 5.56 -5.13
CA TYR A 90 -7.24 5.28 -6.50
C TYR A 90 -6.33 4.04 -6.58
N ARG A 91 -5.36 3.94 -5.67
CA ARG A 91 -4.43 2.81 -5.57
C ARG A 91 -5.16 1.54 -5.17
N LEU A 92 -6.06 1.60 -4.20
CA LEU A 92 -6.87 0.44 -3.81
C LEU A 92 -7.76 -0.06 -4.95
N LYS A 93 -8.42 0.85 -5.67
CA LYS A 93 -9.27 0.50 -6.83
C LYS A 93 -8.45 -0.06 -7.99
N SER A 94 -7.27 0.51 -8.27
CA SER A 94 -6.37 0.02 -9.31
C SER A 94 -5.81 -1.35 -8.96
N TYR A 95 -5.37 -1.53 -7.71
CA TYR A 95 -4.91 -2.82 -7.22
C TYR A 95 -5.97 -3.91 -7.38
N LEU A 96 -7.22 -3.63 -6.98
CA LEU A 96 -8.33 -4.57 -7.16
C LEU A 96 -8.64 -4.88 -8.64
N ARG A 97 -8.59 -3.87 -9.52
CA ARG A 97 -8.85 -4.03 -10.95
C ARG A 97 -7.82 -4.93 -11.62
N ASP A 98 -6.56 -4.83 -11.20
CA ASP A 98 -5.43 -5.43 -11.91
C ASP A 98 -4.95 -6.75 -11.26
N MET A 99 -5.73 -7.30 -10.32
CA MET A 99 -5.53 -8.63 -9.75
C MET A 99 -5.92 -9.75 -10.73
N THR A 100 -5.46 -10.98 -10.44
CA THR A 100 -5.99 -12.19 -11.09
C THR A 100 -7.50 -12.30 -10.93
N SER A 101 -8.17 -12.94 -11.90
CA SER A 101 -9.63 -13.11 -11.90
C SER A 101 -10.17 -13.74 -10.61
N GLU A 102 -9.42 -14.65 -9.98
CA GLU A 102 -9.80 -15.32 -8.74
C GLU A 102 -9.79 -14.35 -7.54
N LYS A 103 -8.70 -13.59 -7.36
CA LYS A 103 -8.60 -12.59 -6.30
C LYS A 103 -9.59 -11.45 -6.51
N GLN A 104 -9.75 -11.02 -7.77
CA GLN A 104 -10.74 -10.02 -8.12
C GLN A 104 -12.17 -10.51 -7.83
N ALA A 105 -12.50 -11.75 -8.15
CA ALA A 105 -13.81 -12.34 -7.84
C ALA A 105 -14.04 -12.43 -6.33
N TYR A 106 -13.02 -12.82 -5.56
CA TYR A 106 -13.09 -12.82 -4.10
C TYR A 106 -13.43 -11.43 -3.56
N PHE A 107 -12.66 -10.41 -3.93
CA PHE A 107 -12.92 -9.05 -3.44
C PHE A 107 -14.23 -8.46 -3.95
N ASN A 108 -14.63 -8.72 -5.19
CA ASN A 108 -15.94 -8.32 -5.71
C ASN A 108 -17.11 -9.00 -4.99
N SER A 109 -16.88 -10.17 -4.37
CA SER A 109 -17.91 -10.85 -3.56
C SER A 109 -18.06 -10.27 -2.16
N ILE A 110 -17.03 -9.58 -1.64
CA ILE A 110 -17.02 -9.03 -0.28
C ILE A 110 -17.12 -7.50 -0.25
N ILE A 111 -16.65 -6.79 -1.28
CA ILE A 111 -16.72 -5.32 -1.36
C ILE A 111 -17.94 -4.92 -2.18
N ASP A 112 -18.86 -4.18 -1.57
CA ASP A 112 -19.91 -3.50 -2.32
C ASP A 112 -19.32 -2.21 -2.95
N PRO A 113 -19.26 -2.10 -4.30
CA PRO A 113 -18.74 -0.90 -4.96
C PRO A 113 -19.49 0.38 -4.55
N LYS A 114 -20.77 0.29 -4.20
CA LYS A 114 -21.57 1.43 -3.72
C LYS A 114 -21.22 1.81 -2.28
N ALA A 115 -20.74 0.85 -1.48
CA ALA A 115 -20.34 1.07 -0.09
C ALA A 115 -18.86 1.45 0.06
N PHE A 116 -18.00 1.21 -0.94
CA PHE A 116 -16.55 1.44 -0.87
C PHE A 116 -16.19 2.80 -0.25
N GLN A 117 -16.76 3.89 -0.76
CA GLN A 117 -16.46 5.23 -0.26
C GLN A 117 -16.98 5.44 1.18
N GLN A 118 -18.13 4.87 1.51
CA GLN A 118 -18.72 4.95 2.84
C GLN A 118 -17.88 4.18 3.86
N GLU A 119 -17.41 2.99 3.50
CA GLU A 119 -16.48 2.20 4.31
C GLU A 119 -15.14 2.91 4.49
N PHE A 120 -14.59 3.53 3.44
CA PHE A 120 -13.35 4.30 3.53
C PHE A 120 -13.49 5.46 4.52
N ILE A 121 -14.58 6.24 4.42
CA ILE A 121 -14.91 7.31 5.36
C ILE A 121 -15.09 6.76 6.77
N TYR A 122 -15.76 5.61 6.91
CA TYR A 122 -15.98 4.97 8.19
C TYR A 122 -14.67 4.53 8.87
N LEU A 123 -13.79 3.84 8.14
CA LEU A 123 -12.46 3.44 8.65
C LEU A 123 -11.62 4.65 9.07
N ARG A 124 -11.69 5.75 8.31
CA ARG A 124 -11.03 7.01 8.67
C ARG A 124 -11.60 7.60 9.95
N ARG A 125 -12.93 7.63 10.10
CA ARG A 125 -13.60 8.15 11.31
C ARG A 125 -13.29 7.32 12.55
N LEU A 126 -13.10 6.01 12.39
CA LEU A 126 -12.68 5.11 13.46
C LEU A 126 -11.19 5.23 13.81
N GLY A 127 -10.39 5.94 13.01
CA GLY A 127 -8.93 6.02 13.20
C GLY A 127 -8.20 4.74 12.80
N VAL A 128 -8.86 3.79 12.12
CA VAL A 128 -8.20 2.60 11.56
C VAL A 128 -7.26 2.98 10.44
N ILE A 129 -7.65 3.98 9.64
CA ILE A 129 -6.80 4.61 8.64
C ILE A 129 -6.61 6.09 8.98
N TYR A 130 -5.39 6.58 8.83
CA TYR A 130 -5.03 7.96 9.20
C TYR A 130 -4.07 8.57 8.19
N LYS A 131 -4.03 9.91 8.16
CA LYS A 131 -3.00 10.66 7.44
C LYS A 131 -1.87 11.02 8.39
N LEU A 132 -0.64 11.00 7.89
CA LEU A 132 0.47 11.65 8.59
C LEU A 132 0.26 13.18 8.58
N PRO A 133 0.83 13.92 9.55
CA PRO A 133 0.65 15.37 9.66
C PRO A 133 0.89 16.09 8.33
N GLU A 134 -0.02 16.98 7.97
CA GLU A 134 -0.01 17.76 6.72
C GLU A 134 1.24 18.64 6.70
N ASN A 135 2.26 18.22 5.93
CA ASN A 135 3.45 18.91 5.42
C ASN A 135 4.51 17.92 4.88
N GLY A 136 4.24 16.61 4.90
CA GLY A 136 5.14 15.57 4.39
C GLY A 136 4.97 15.24 2.90
N ILE A 137 5.99 14.55 2.36
CA ILE A 137 5.92 13.86 1.07
C ILE A 137 4.70 12.94 1.04
N SER A 138 3.98 12.93 -0.09
CA SER A 138 2.83 12.06 -0.33
C SER A 138 1.66 12.23 0.68
N SER A 139 1.31 13.49 0.98
CA SER A 139 0.23 13.86 1.92
C SER A 139 -1.19 13.43 1.52
N HIS A 140 -1.36 12.92 0.30
CA HIS A 140 -2.58 12.28 -0.16
C HIS A 140 -2.79 10.88 0.41
N LEU A 141 -1.72 10.23 0.87
CA LEU A 141 -1.76 8.85 1.36
C LEU A 141 -2.34 8.74 2.78
N TYR A 142 -3.04 7.63 2.98
CA TYR A 142 -3.48 7.10 4.26
C TYR A 142 -2.62 5.89 4.64
N TYR A 143 -2.58 5.60 5.94
CA TYR A 143 -1.84 4.48 6.50
C TYR A 143 -2.72 3.72 7.49
N LEU A 144 -2.48 2.42 7.62
CA LEU A 144 -3.10 1.62 8.69
C LEU A 144 -2.51 2.00 10.04
N GLN A 145 -3.36 2.20 11.04
CA GLN A 145 -2.96 2.33 12.42
C GLN A 145 -2.31 1.01 12.87
N SER A 146 -1.04 1.06 13.28
CA SER A 146 -0.40 -0.08 13.91
C SER A 146 -1.09 -0.38 15.25
N ASN A 147 -1.35 -1.65 15.54
CA ASN A 147 -1.83 -2.10 16.85
C ASN A 147 -0.78 -1.92 17.96
N GLU A 148 0.43 -1.48 17.60
CA GLU A 148 1.43 -1.03 18.56
C GLU A 148 0.95 0.28 19.18
N SER A 149 0.39 0.15 20.39
CA SER A 149 0.15 1.29 21.26
C SER A 149 1.42 2.14 21.34
N PRO A 150 1.33 3.48 21.40
CA PRO A 150 2.48 4.34 21.65
C PRO A 150 2.88 4.21 23.14
N ALA A 151 3.36 3.03 23.54
CA ALA A 151 4.09 2.86 24.77
C ALA A 151 5.48 3.45 24.54
N GLY A 152 5.66 4.72 24.90
CA GLY A 152 7.00 5.32 24.99
C GLY A 152 7.21 6.63 24.23
N ARG A 153 6.28 7.58 24.32
CA ARG A 153 6.66 8.99 24.28
C ARG A 153 6.36 9.60 25.63
N SER A 154 7.30 9.43 26.56
CA SER A 154 7.42 10.31 27.71
C SER A 154 7.70 11.72 27.18
N LEU A 155 6.88 12.67 27.62
CA LEU A 155 7.20 14.09 27.59
C LEU A 155 8.50 14.35 28.38
#